data_AF-A0A6L6D5E6-F1
#
_entry.id   AF-A0A6L6D5E6-F1
#
_cell.length_a   1.000
_cell.length_b   1.000
_cell.length_c   1.000
_cell.angle_alpha   90.00
_cell.angle_beta   90.00
_cell.angle_gamma   90.00
#
_symmetry.space_group_name_H-M   'P 1'
#
loop_
_entity.id
_entity.type
_entity.pdbx_description
1 polymer ?
#
loop_
_entity_poly.entity_id
_entity_poly.type
_entity_poly.pdbx_seq_one_letter_code
_entity_poly.pdbx_strand_id
1 'polypeptide(L)'
;MARQRASELALSEDELVMTRSQLDALRDQIYVLQCAINDVEHDLDPNIDPTSRDFKAALVWLLAAAKPLTEDQLTPSRTSPSGIPRP
;
A
#
# COMPACT_ATOMS: atom_id res chain seq x y z
N MET A 1 -28.85 11.30 -16.56
CA MET A 1 -28.29 10.85 -17.84
C MET A 1 -26.81 11.24 -17.91
N ALA A 2 -25.93 10.48 -17.24
CA ALA A 2 -24.47 10.58 -17.32
C ALA A 2 -23.83 9.26 -16.82
N ARG A 3 -24.41 8.12 -17.25
CA ARG A 3 -24.08 6.76 -16.78
C ARG A 3 -23.95 5.75 -17.92
N GLN A 4 -23.74 6.22 -19.15
CA GLN A 4 -23.88 5.37 -20.33
C GLN A 4 -22.59 5.38 -21.18
N ARG A 5 -21.95 4.20 -21.29
CA ARG A 5 -21.42 3.61 -22.54
C ARG A 5 -19.96 3.75 -23.01
N ALA A 6 -18.98 4.22 -22.24
CA ALA A 6 -17.70 4.58 -22.87
C ALA A 6 -16.42 3.76 -22.55
N SER A 7 -16.36 2.76 -21.67
CA SER A 7 -15.06 2.07 -21.46
C SER A 7 -15.10 0.62 -20.97
N GLU A 8 -16.18 -0.12 -21.24
CA GLU A 8 -16.32 -1.55 -20.89
C GLU A 8 -15.45 -2.49 -21.75
N LEU A 9 -14.67 -1.98 -22.71
CA LEU A 9 -13.79 -2.77 -23.58
C LEU A 9 -12.29 -2.45 -23.45
N ALA A 10 -11.93 -1.44 -22.64
CA ALA A 10 -10.58 -0.86 -22.59
C ALA A 10 -9.92 -0.93 -21.21
N LEU A 11 -10.62 -1.45 -20.19
CA LEU A 11 -9.98 -1.99 -19.00
C LEU A 11 -9.24 -3.25 -19.44
N SER A 12 -8.05 -3.05 -20.01
CA SER A 12 -7.08 -4.08 -20.39
C SER A 12 -7.00 -5.14 -19.28
N GLU A 13 -6.65 -6.39 -19.61
CA GLU A 13 -6.50 -7.49 -18.63
C GLU A 13 -5.58 -7.15 -17.43
N ASP A 14 -4.78 -6.09 -17.54
CA ASP A 14 -3.88 -5.55 -16.52
C ASP A 14 -4.35 -4.25 -15.83
N GLU A 15 -5.54 -3.73 -16.14
CA GLU A 15 -6.02 -2.46 -15.56
C GLU A 15 -6.74 -2.68 -14.23
N LEU A 16 -6.02 -2.40 -13.15
CA LEU A 16 -6.50 -2.55 -11.78
C LEU A 16 -7.34 -1.32 -11.38
N VAL A 17 -8.67 -1.45 -11.37
CA VAL A 17 -9.56 -0.39 -10.89
C VAL A 17 -9.57 -0.39 -9.36
N MET A 18 -8.84 0.55 -8.76
CA MET A 18 -8.89 0.84 -7.31
C MET A 18 -9.78 2.04 -7.01
N THR A 19 -10.44 2.01 -5.85
CA THR A 19 -11.12 3.21 -5.36
C THR A 19 -10.08 4.26 -4.96
N ARG A 20 -10.42 5.55 -5.12
CA ARG A 20 -9.56 6.65 -4.66
C ARG A 20 -9.19 6.51 -3.18
N SER A 21 -10.13 6.09 -2.34
CA SER A 21 -9.90 5.83 -0.91
C SER A 21 -8.88 4.71 -0.63
N GLN A 22 -8.85 3.66 -1.45
CA GLN A 22 -7.83 2.61 -1.32
C GLN A 22 -6.45 3.10 -1.74
N LEU A 23 -6.36 3.92 -2.80
CA LEU A 23 -5.10 4.55 -3.20
C LEU A 23 -4.60 5.52 -2.14
N ASP A 24 -5.48 6.34 -1.57
CA ASP A 24 -5.14 7.29 -0.52
C ASP A 24 -4.65 6.54 0.75
N ALA A 25 -5.34 5.47 1.16
CA ALA A 25 -4.90 4.64 2.29
C ALA A 25 -3.52 3.98 2.06
N LEU A 26 -3.26 3.48 0.86
CA LEU A 26 -1.95 2.93 0.50
C LEU A 26 -0.86 4.01 0.56
N ARG A 27 -1.15 5.21 0.07
CA ARG A 27 -0.22 6.34 0.12
C ARG A 27 0.10 6.75 1.56
N ASP A 28 -0.91 6.74 2.43
CA ASP A 28 -0.72 7.03 3.86
C ASP A 28 0.18 5.98 4.52
N GLN A 29 -0.03 4.69 4.22
CA GLN A 29 0.83 3.60 4.72
C GLN A 29 2.27 3.72 4.22
N ILE A 30 2.46 4.04 2.93
CA ILE A 30 3.79 4.28 2.34
C ILE A 30 4.46 5.48 3.01
N TYR A 31 3.70 6.55 3.27
CA TYR A 31 4.23 7.74 3.95
C TYR A 31 4.73 7.41 5.36
N VAL A 32 3.97 6.63 6.14
CA VAL A 32 4.39 6.18 7.46
C VAL A 32 5.67 5.34 7.39
N LEU A 33 5.80 4.46 6.39
CA LEU A 33 7.04 3.70 6.19
C LEU A 33 8.23 4.62 5.86
N GLN A 34 8.04 5.66 5.03
CA GLN A 34 9.09 6.63 4.73
C GLN A 34 9.56 7.37 5.98
N CYS A 35 8.63 7.81 6.84
CA CYS A 35 8.97 8.40 8.13
C CYS A 35 9.76 7.43 9.00
N ALA A 36 9.30 6.17 9.10
CA ALA A 36 9.99 5.16 9.89
C ALA A 36 11.42 4.91 9.39
N ILE A 37 11.65 4.86 8.07
CA ILE A 37 13.00 4.73 7.51
C ILE A 37 13.88 5.92 7.89
N ASN A 38 13.38 7.15 7.71
CA ASN A 38 14.13 8.35 8.03
C ASN A 38 14.48 8.42 9.53
N ASP A 39 13.57 8.02 10.41
CA ASP A 39 13.82 7.94 11.86
C ASP A 39 14.92 6.92 12.16
N VAL A 40 14.88 5.72 11.54
CA VAL A 40 15.92 4.70 11.71
C VAL A 40 17.28 5.16 11.17
N GLU A 41 17.32 5.83 10.02
CA GLU A 41 18.56 6.40 9.47
C GLU A 41 19.17 7.44 10.40
N HIS A 42 18.34 8.27 11.04
CA HIS A 42 18.80 9.25 12.02
C HIS A 42 19.25 8.59 13.33
N ASP A 43 18.44 7.68 13.88
CA ASP A 43 18.70 7.02 15.16
C ASP A 43 19.93 6.09 15.11
N LEU A 44 20.26 5.56 13.93
CA LEU A 44 21.40 4.65 13.71
C LEU A 44 22.60 5.32 13.04
N ASP A 45 22.65 6.66 13.00
CA ASP A 45 23.80 7.38 12.47
C ASP A 45 25.07 6.97 13.25
N PRO A 46 26.13 6.48 12.57
CA PRO A 46 27.37 6.08 13.24
C PRO A 46 28.07 7.23 14.00
N ASN A 47 27.71 8.49 13.75
CA ASN A 47 28.29 9.64 14.43
C ASN A 47 27.75 9.86 15.86
N ILE A 48 26.65 9.21 16.24
CA ILE A 48 26.01 9.40 17.57
C ILE A 48 26.20 8.21 18.53
N ASP A 49 27.04 7.23 18.17
CA ASP A 49 27.29 6.00 18.94
C ASP A 49 25.98 5.32 19.41
N PRO A 50 25.11 4.88 18.46
CA PRO A 50 23.83 4.29 18.79
C PRO A 50 23.98 3.02 19.63
N THR A 51 23.21 2.92 20.71
CA THR A 51 23.28 1.77 21.60
C THR A 51 22.49 0.59 21.03
N SER A 52 22.80 -0.63 21.45
CA SER A 52 22.04 -1.83 21.04
C SER A 52 20.55 -1.74 21.37
N ARG A 53 20.16 -0.88 22.33
CA ARG A 53 18.76 -0.59 22.64
C ARG A 53 18.09 0.23 21.54
N ASP A 54 18.81 1.19 20.97
CA ASP A 54 18.30 2.08 19.92
C ASP A 54 18.14 1.29 18.61
N PHE A 55 19.07 0.38 18.28
CA PHE A 55 18.89 -0.62 17.20
C PHE A 55 17.63 -1.46 17.37
N LYS A 56 17.36 -1.95 18.58
CA LYS A 56 16.16 -2.76 18.85
C LYS A 56 14.89 -1.92 18.71
N ALA A 57 14.90 -0.67 19.19
CA ALA A 57 13.76 0.23 19.09
C ALA A 57 13.47 0.60 17.63
N ALA A 58 14.50 0.98 16.88
CA ALA A 58 14.44 1.28 15.45
C ALA A 58 13.89 0.09 14.64
N LEU A 59 14.38 -1.12 14.89
CA LEU A 59 13.89 -2.32 14.21
C LEU A 59 12.41 -2.63 14.52
N VAL A 60 12.01 -2.49 15.79
CA VAL A 60 10.60 -2.69 16.19
C VAL A 60 9.70 -1.65 15.50
N TRP A 61 10.15 -0.40 15.43
CA TRP A 61 9.44 0.67 14.75
C TRP A 61 9.28 0.40 13.25
N LEU A 62 10.37 0.05 12.57
CA LEU A 62 10.36 -0.28 11.14
C LEU A 62 9.43 -1.47 10.84
N LEU A 63 9.47 -2.53 11.66
CA LEU A 63 8.58 -3.67 11.50
C LEU A 63 7.11 -3.30 11.74
N ALA A 64 6.82 -2.41 12.70
CA ALA A 64 5.46 -1.94 12.94
C ALA A 64 4.92 -1.13 11.75
N ALA A 65 5.76 -0.30 11.11
CA ALA A 65 5.40 0.46 9.91
C ALA A 65 5.26 -0.41 8.65
N ALA A 66 6.07 -1.46 8.52
CA ALA A 66 6.05 -2.35 7.36
C ALA A 66 4.90 -3.39 7.41
N LYS A 67 4.46 -3.82 8.60
CA LYS A 67 3.40 -4.83 8.76
C LYS A 67 2.10 -4.46 8.03
N PRO A 68 1.54 -3.24 8.17
CA PRO A 68 0.33 -2.83 7.45
C PRO A 68 0.42 -3.05 5.94
N LEU A 69 1.57 -2.73 5.33
CA LEU A 69 1.78 -2.90 3.89
C LEU A 69 1.80 -4.38 3.45
N THR A 70 2.17 -5.29 4.35
CA THR A 70 2.21 -6.74 4.07
C THR A 70 0.90 -7.45 4.40
N GLU A 71 0.13 -6.93 5.35
CA GLU A 71 -1.15 -7.51 5.79
C GLU A 71 -2.32 -6.96 4.99
N ASP A 72 -2.28 -5.69 4.59
CA ASP A 72 -3.26 -5.02 3.74
C ASP A 72 -2.95 -5.28 2.26
N GLN A 73 -2.80 -6.57 1.91
CA GLN A 73 -2.61 -7.01 0.54
C GLN A 73 -3.79 -6.52 -0.28
N LEU A 74 -3.52 -5.48 -1.08
CA LEU A 74 -4.42 -4.87 -2.04
C LEU A 74 -5.10 -5.99 -2.82
N THR A 75 -6.31 -6.38 -2.40
CA THR A 75 -7.00 -7.47 -3.06
C THR A 75 -7.62 -6.84 -4.29
N PRO A 76 -7.12 -7.13 -5.52
CA PRO A 76 -7.82 -6.70 -6.70
C PRO A 76 -9.23 -7.24 -6.60
N SER A 77 -10.20 -6.33 -6.55
CA SER A 77 -11.56 -6.69 -6.88
C SER A 77 -11.55 -7.04 -8.37
N ARG A 78 -11.22 -8.30 -8.69
CA ARG A 78 -11.50 -8.85 -10.01
C ARG A 78 -13.02 -8.78 -10.12
N THR A 79 -13.51 -7.75 -10.79
CA THR A 79 -14.91 -7.67 -11.16
C THR A 79 -15.12 -8.82 -12.13
N SER A 80 -15.49 -10.00 -11.62
CA SER A 80 -15.87 -11.12 -12.47
C SER A 80 -17.03 -10.64 -13.34
N PRO A 81 -16.92 -10.68 -14.67
CA PRO A 81 -18.04 -10.34 -15.52
C PRO A 81 -19.13 -11.38 -15.28
N SER A 82 -20.17 -10.96 -14.55
CA SER A 82 -21.36 -11.75 -14.26
C SER A 82 -21.89 -12.35 -15.55
N GLY A 83 -21.89 -13.69 -15.62
CA GLY A 83 -22.30 -14.47 -16.78
C GLY A 83 -23.71 -14.10 -17.23
N ILE A 84 -23.82 -13.75 -18.50
CA ILE A 84 -25.08 -13.71 -19.25
C ILE A 84 -25.51 -15.17 -19.46
N PRO A 85 -26.68 -15.62 -18.96
CA PRO A 85 -27.17 -16.94 -19.32
C PRO A 85 -27.64 -16.92 -20.78
N ARG A 86 -27.28 -17.96 -21.53
CA ARG A 86 -27.70 -18.20 -22.92
C ARG A 86 -28.06 -19.68 -23.05
N PRO A 87 -29.01 -20.09 -23.91
CA PRO A 87 -30.16 -19.39 -24.49
C PRO A 87 -31.49 -19.71 -23.79
#